data_AF-A0AB36CLB9-F1
#
_entry.id   AF-A0AB36CLB9-F1
#
_cell.length_a   1.000
_cell.length_b   1.000
_cell.length_c   1.000
_cell.angle_alpha   90.00
_cell.angle_beta   90.00
_cell.angle_gamma   90.00
#
_symmetry.space_group_name_H-M   'P 1'
#
loop_
_entity.id
_entity.type
_entity.pdbx_description
1 polymer ?
#
loop_
_entity_poly.entity_id
_entity_poly.type
_entity_poly.pdbx_seq_one_letter_code
_entity_poly.pdbx_strand_id
1 'polypeptide(L)'
;MAFIIDSNASDSVEFEIPTDSGKGTVTLTVPYLDSISPRELEKITEVLEKRGIDADAMESTRVILEILAGDNATKAKAIAALTFRQLSLISRQWEKQTAESLEQVLGFTESSEKSKD
;
A
#
# COMPACT_ATOMS: atom_id res chain seq x y z
N MET A 1 -19.58 -7.96 5.72
CA MET A 1 -18.77 -7.54 6.88
C MET A 1 -17.95 -6.33 6.47
N ALA A 2 -17.84 -5.33 7.34
CA ALA A 2 -17.17 -4.06 7.04
C ALA A 2 -15.69 -4.11 7.43
N PHE A 3 -14.87 -3.38 6.69
CA PHE A 3 -13.45 -3.15 6.96
C PHE A 3 -13.31 -2.31 8.23
N ILE A 4 -12.52 -2.76 9.21
CA ILE A 4 -12.26 -2.05 10.47
C ILE A 4 -10.83 -1.52 10.45
N ILE A 5 -10.66 -0.26 10.87
CA ILE A 5 -9.38 0.44 10.94
C ILE A 5 -9.14 0.75 12.41
N ASP A 6 -8.10 0.18 13.01
CA ASP A 6 -7.62 0.58 14.33
C ASP A 6 -6.35 1.42 14.14
N SER A 7 -6.30 2.59 14.78
CA SER A 7 -5.23 3.59 14.61
C SER A 7 -4.48 3.84 15.92
N ASN A 8 -4.53 2.92 16.88
CA ASN A 8 -3.87 3.09 18.20
C ASN A 8 -2.38 2.77 18.21
N ALA A 9 -1.79 2.26 17.13
CA ALA A 9 -0.35 2.02 17.08
C ALA A 9 0.38 3.31 16.66
N SER A 10 1.24 3.84 17.55
CA SER A 10 1.92 5.14 17.39
C SER A 10 2.73 5.30 16.09
N ASP A 11 3.06 4.22 15.38
CA ASP A 11 3.93 4.22 14.20
C ASP A 11 3.40 3.34 13.04
N SER A 12 2.15 2.86 13.12
CA SER A 12 1.58 1.94 12.12
C SER A 12 0.06 1.97 12.04
N VAL A 13 -0.48 1.64 10.87
CA VAL A 13 -1.91 1.50 10.62
C VAL A 13 -2.28 0.02 10.57
N GLU A 14 -3.33 -0.37 11.29
CA GLU A 14 -3.86 -1.73 11.25
C GLU A 14 -5.12 -1.80 10.40
N PHE A 15 -5.07 -2.67 9.40
CA PHE A 15 -6.15 -2.93 8.46
C PHE A 15 -6.71 -4.32 8.67
N GLU A 16 -7.97 -4.45 9.09
CA GLU A 16 -8.65 -5.74 9.12
C GLU A 16 -9.23 -6.08 7.74
N ILE A 17 -8.56 -7.00 7.04
CA ILE A 17 -8.95 -7.46 5.72
C ILE A 17 -9.70 -8.79 5.85
N PRO A 18 -10.89 -8.96 5.26
CA PRO A 18 -11.56 -10.26 5.23
C PRO A 18 -10.75 -11.28 4.42
N THR A 19 -10.64 -12.50 4.94
CA THR A 19 -10.03 -13.62 4.20
C THR A 19 -10.95 -14.10 3.08
N ASP A 20 -10.36 -14.64 2.00
CA ASP A 20 -11.05 -15.20 0.84
C ASP A 20 -12.14 -16.25 1.20
N SER A 21 -11.95 -17.00 2.29
CA SER A 21 -12.92 -17.98 2.77
C SER A 21 -14.12 -17.38 3.52
N GLY A 22 -14.16 -16.06 3.74
CA GLY A 22 -15.27 -15.37 4.43
C GLY A 22 -15.46 -15.74 5.91
N LYS A 23 -14.56 -16.56 6.48
CA LYS A 23 -14.67 -17.12 7.84
C LYS A 23 -13.79 -16.40 8.88
N GLY A 24 -13.06 -15.36 8.49
CA GLY A 24 -12.21 -14.59 9.41
C GLY A 24 -11.60 -13.36 8.76
N THR A 25 -11.01 -12.48 9.57
CA THR A 25 -10.22 -11.32 9.15
C THR A 25 -8.73 -11.60 9.38
N VAL A 26 -7.87 -10.98 8.58
CA VAL A 26 -6.45 -10.87 8.84
C VAL A 26 -6.13 -9.43 9.12
N THR A 27 -5.38 -9.19 10.19
CA THR A 27 -4.86 -7.86 10.50
C THR A 27 -3.57 -7.64 9.73
N LEU A 28 -3.60 -6.67 8.83
CA LEU A 28 -2.44 -6.16 8.13
C LEU A 28 -1.98 -4.89 8.81
N THR A 29 -0.88 -4.99 9.56
CA THR A 29 -0.18 -3.86 10.12
C THR A 29 0.78 -3.31 9.07
N VAL A 30 0.61 -2.05 8.67
CA VAL A 30 1.53 -1.35 7.77
C VAL A 30 2.11 -0.13 8.46
N PRO A 31 3.38 0.24 8.22
CA PRO A 31 3.92 1.52 8.67
C PRO A 31 3.18 2.70 8.02
N TYR A 32 3.35 3.90 8.56
CA TYR A 32 2.99 5.12 7.83
C TYR A 32 3.80 5.25 6.53
N LEU A 33 3.27 5.94 5.52
CA LEU A 33 3.95 6.08 4.23
C LEU A 33 5.33 6.75 4.36
N ASP A 34 5.47 7.76 5.22
CA ASP A 34 6.74 8.44 5.49
C ASP A 34 7.77 7.53 6.18
N SER A 35 7.28 6.50 6.87
CA SER A 35 8.08 5.56 7.65
C SER A 35 8.51 4.33 6.84
N ILE A 36 8.14 4.24 5.56
CA ILE A 36 8.58 3.16 4.67
C ILE A 36 10.08 3.30 4.43
N SER A 37 10.82 2.23 4.70
CA SER A 37 12.28 2.24 4.52
C SER A 37 12.65 2.38 3.03
N PRO A 38 13.75 3.08 2.69
CA PRO A 38 14.18 3.26 1.30
C PRO A 38 14.40 1.93 0.57
N ARG A 39 14.87 0.90 1.28
CA ARG A 39 15.03 -0.45 0.72
C ARG A 39 13.71 -1.11 0.33
N GLU A 40 12.61 -0.79 1.03
CA GLU A 40 11.29 -1.29 0.67
C GLU A 40 10.73 -0.50 -0.52
N LEU A 41 10.93 0.82 -0.53
CA LEU A 41 10.59 1.66 -1.69
C LEU A 41 11.28 1.17 -2.96
N GLU A 42 12.58 0.87 -2.92
CA GLU A 42 13.30 0.30 -4.06
C GLU A 42 12.66 -0.99 -4.58
N LYS A 43 12.26 -1.90 -3.67
CA LYS A 43 11.57 -3.13 -4.07
C LYS A 43 10.19 -2.84 -4.67
N ILE A 44 9.46 -1.87 -4.11
CA ILE A 44 8.16 -1.46 -4.62
C ILE A 44 8.31 -0.93 -6.04
N THR A 45 9.21 0.02 -6.26
CA THR A 45 9.49 0.59 -7.57
C THR A 45 9.92 -0.49 -8.56
N GLU A 46 10.84 -1.40 -8.19
CA GLU A 46 11.26 -2.50 -9.06
C GLU A 46 10.08 -3.40 -9.46
N VAL A 47 9.18 -3.72 -8.52
CA VAL A 47 8.02 -4.57 -8.81
C VAL A 47 7.00 -3.83 -9.68
N LEU A 48 6.79 -2.53 -9.46
CA LEU A 48 5.89 -1.71 -10.27
C LEU A 48 6.39 -1.60 -11.71
N GLU A 49 7.67 -1.26 -11.90
CA GLU A 49 8.31 -1.20 -13.21
C GLU A 49 8.25 -2.55 -13.93
N LYS A 50 8.55 -3.64 -13.21
CA LYS A 50 8.53 -5.00 -13.78
C LYS A 50 7.13 -5.46 -14.18
N ARG A 51 6.10 -5.03 -13.44
CA ARG A 51 4.69 -5.34 -13.76
C ARG A 51 4.12 -4.37 -14.80
N GLY A 52 4.84 -3.31 -15.18
CA GLY A 52 4.35 -2.27 -16.07
C GLY A 52 3.17 -1.51 -15.46
N ILE A 53 3.15 -1.40 -14.14
CA ILE A 53 2.14 -0.65 -13.41
C ILE A 53 2.62 0.80 -13.39
N ASP A 54 1.97 1.64 -14.18
CA ASP A 54 2.12 3.10 -14.10
C ASP A 54 1.72 3.59 -12.69
N ALA A 55 1.89 4.89 -12.41
CA ALA A 55 1.54 5.56 -11.15
C ALA A 55 0.05 5.47 -10.73
N ASP A 56 -0.70 4.48 -11.20
CA ASP A 56 -2.00 4.13 -10.66
C ASP A 56 -1.85 3.80 -9.17
N ALA A 57 -2.37 4.71 -8.34
CA ALA A 57 -2.30 4.62 -6.89
C ALA A 57 -2.88 3.30 -6.35
N MET A 58 -3.73 2.60 -7.11
CA MET A 58 -4.50 1.46 -6.62
C MET A 58 -3.76 0.15 -6.82
N GLU A 59 -3.20 -0.08 -8.01
CA GLU A 59 -2.26 -1.18 -8.22
C GLU A 59 -0.95 -0.95 -7.44
N SER A 60 -0.51 0.30 -7.33
CA SER A 60 0.64 0.67 -6.50
C SER A 60 0.40 0.34 -5.03
N THR A 61 -0.76 0.72 -4.47
CA THR A 61 -1.14 0.36 -3.10
C THR A 61 -1.11 -1.15 -2.92
N ARG A 62 -1.65 -1.93 -3.85
CA ARG A 62 -1.64 -3.39 -3.75
C ARG A 62 -0.23 -3.96 -3.66
N VAL A 63 0.67 -3.53 -4.55
CA VAL A 63 2.07 -3.99 -4.56
C VAL A 63 2.79 -3.62 -3.26
N ILE A 64 2.56 -2.41 -2.76
CA ILE A 64 3.14 -1.98 -1.48
C ILE A 64 2.66 -2.88 -0.34
N LEU A 65 1.36 -3.12 -0.25
CA LEU A 65 0.81 -4.00 0.78
C LEU A 65 1.38 -5.43 0.66
N GLU A 66 1.56 -5.94 -0.55
CA GLU A 66 2.19 -7.26 -0.80
C GLU A 66 3.63 -7.30 -0.27
N ILE A 67 4.42 -6.25 -0.51
CA ILE A 67 5.82 -6.19 -0.07
C ILE A 67 5.90 -6.06 1.46
N LEU A 68 5.08 -5.20 2.06
CA LEU A 68 5.02 -4.99 3.50
C LEU A 68 4.49 -6.22 4.25
N ALA A 69 3.61 -7.01 3.62
CA ALA A 69 3.15 -8.28 4.18
C ALA A 69 4.26 -9.34 4.25
N GLY A 70 5.35 -9.17 3.50
CA GLY A 70 6.48 -10.09 3.42
C GLY A 70 6.07 -11.50 2.99
N ASP A 71 6.71 -12.52 3.55
CA ASP A 71 6.45 -13.94 3.26
C ASP A 71 5.16 -14.50 3.90
N ASN A 72 4.30 -13.64 4.45
CA ASN A 72 3.05 -14.11 5.04
C ASN A 72 2.02 -14.46 3.95
N ALA A 73 2.02 -15.72 3.53
CA ALA A 73 1.14 -16.24 2.48
C ALA A 73 -0.36 -15.99 2.75
N THR A 74 -0.79 -15.94 4.01
CA THR A 74 -2.18 -15.64 4.38
C THR A 74 -2.52 -14.17 4.13
N LYS A 75 -1.64 -13.25 4.51
CA LYS A 75 -1.80 -11.82 4.24
C LYS A 75 -1.71 -11.53 2.74
N ALA A 76 -0.75 -12.13 2.04
CA ALA A 76 -0.61 -11.99 0.59
C ALA A 76 -1.88 -12.45 -0.16
N LYS A 77 -2.46 -13.59 0.23
CA LYS A 77 -3.74 -14.06 -0.32
C LYS A 77 -4.91 -13.12 -0.03
N ALA A 78 -4.98 -12.58 1.19
CA ALA A 78 -6.04 -11.63 1.56
C ALA A 78 -5.90 -10.31 0.79
N ILE A 79 -4.68 -9.79 0.63
CA ILE A 79 -4.38 -8.61 -0.19
C ILE A 79 -4.76 -8.88 -1.65
N ALA A 80 -4.46 -10.08 -2.15
CA ALA A 80 -4.82 -10.45 -3.51
C ALA A 80 -6.35 -10.56 -3.72
N ALA A 81 -7.11 -10.86 -2.67
CA ALA A 81 -8.56 -10.90 -2.68
C ALA A 81 -9.22 -9.52 -2.49
N LEU A 82 -8.45 -8.46 -2.21
CA LEU A 82 -8.99 -7.11 -2.05
C LEU A 82 -9.59 -6.61 -3.37
N THR A 83 -10.80 -6.07 -3.27
CA THR A 83 -11.46 -5.40 -4.39
C THR A 83 -10.89 -4.00 -4.61
N PHE A 84 -11.04 -3.48 -5.82
CA PHE A 84 -10.69 -2.11 -6.20
C PHE A 84 -11.21 -1.06 -5.21
N ARG A 85 -12.47 -1.20 -4.76
CA ARG A 85 -13.07 -0.29 -3.80
C ARG A 85 -12.36 -0.33 -2.44
N GLN A 86 -11.91 -1.50 -2.00
CA GLN A 86 -11.20 -1.63 -0.73
C GLN A 86 -9.77 -1.08 -0.84
N LEU A 87 -9.07 -1.35 -1.94
CA LEU A 87 -7.75 -0.77 -2.20
C LEU A 87 -7.79 0.76 -2.23
N SER A 88 -8.79 1.34 -2.89
CA SER A 88 -8.98 2.81 -2.91
C SER A 88 -9.28 3.38 -1.52
N LEU A 89 -10.05 2.66 -0.68
CA LEU A 89 -10.28 3.06 0.71
C LEU A 89 -9.01 2.96 1.56
N ILE A 90 -8.20 1.91 1.37
CA ILE A 90 -6.92 1.74 2.05
C ILE A 90 -5.98 2.88 1.67
N SER A 91 -5.75 3.13 0.38
CA SER A 91 -4.91 4.24 -0.11
C SER A 91 -5.32 5.55 0.56
N ARG A 92 -6.59 5.94 0.42
CA ARG A 92 -7.09 7.21 0.97
C ARG A 92 -6.96 7.30 2.48
N GLN A 93 -7.19 6.20 3.19
CA GLN A 93 -7.08 6.20 4.64
C GLN A 93 -5.62 6.24 5.09
N TRP A 94 -4.74 5.56 4.36
CA TRP A 94 -3.32 5.56 4.61
C TRP A 94 -2.74 6.96 4.40
N GLU A 95 -3.09 7.60 3.28
CA GLU A 95 -2.75 9.00 2.97
C GLU A 95 -3.32 10.00 3.99
N LYS A 96 -4.43 9.68 4.67
CA LYS A 96 -4.95 10.55 5.75
C LYS A 96 -4.12 10.49 7.04
N GLN A 97 -3.38 9.41 7.26
CA GLN A 97 -2.55 9.25 8.45
C GLN A 97 -1.17 9.88 8.28
N THR A 98 -0.82 10.32 7.06
CA THR A 98 0.49 10.88 6.70
C THR A 98 0.29 12.22 5.99
N ALA A 99 1.28 13.09 6.00
CA ALA A 99 1.23 14.35 5.25
C ALA A 99 1.53 14.17 3.75
N GLU A 100 2.07 13.01 3.38
CA GLU A 100 2.51 12.68 2.03
C GLU A 100 1.55 11.72 1.34
N SER A 101 1.33 11.97 0.05
CA SER A 101 0.54 11.10 -0.83
C SER A 101 1.39 9.92 -1.29
N LEU A 102 0.73 8.83 -1.69
CA LEU A 102 1.40 7.64 -2.22
C LEU A 102 2.31 7.99 -3.41
N GLU A 103 1.86 8.90 -4.27
CA GLU A 103 2.61 9.39 -5.42
C GLU A 103 3.91 10.12 -5.02
N GLN A 104 3.90 10.84 -3.90
CA GLN A 104 5.07 11.57 -3.40
C GLN A 104 6.12 10.61 -2.84
N VAL A 105 5.67 9.61 -2.07
CA VAL A 105 6.53 8.60 -1.45
C VAL A 105 7.16 7.69 -2.49
N LEU A 106 6.40 7.33 -3.53
CA LEU A 106 6.91 6.52 -4.64
C LEU A 106 7.73 7.32 -5.65
N GLY A 107 7.86 8.64 -5.48
CA GLY A 107 8.58 9.50 -6.42
C GLY A 107 7.92 9.58 -7.80
N PHE A 108 6.62 9.29 -7.89
CA PHE A 108 5.81 9.48 -9.10
C PHE A 108 5.51 10.96 -9.39
N THR A 109 6.00 11.87 -8.55
CA THR A 109 6.05 13.30 -8.87
C THR A 109 6.74 13.45 -10.22
N GLU A 110 5.97 13.85 -11.23
CA GLU A 110 6.37 14.14 -12.60
C GLU A 110 7.89 14.19 -12.82
N SER A 111 8.48 13.09 -13.29
CA SER A 111 9.72 13.21 -14.06
C SER A 111 9.38 13.75 -15.45
N SER A 112 9.10 15.05 -15.51
CA SER A 112 9.18 15.92 -16.69
C SER A 112 9.14 17.35 -16.13
N GLU A 113 10.21 18.13 -16.07
CA GLU A 113 11.06 18.44 -17.21
C GLU A 113 12.51 18.74 -16.78
N LYS A 114 13.42 18.07 -17.48
CA LYS A 114 14.85 18.30 -17.53
C LYS A 114 15.10 19.57 -18.35
N SER A 115 15.91 20.48 -17.81
CA SER A 115 16.87 21.33 -18.54
C SER A 115 16.41 22.03 -19.83
N LYS A 116 16.28 23.36 -19.78
CA LYS A 116 16.76 24.22 -20.88
C LYS A 116 17.07 25.65 -20.41
N ASP A 117 18.35 25.98 -20.55
CA ASP A 117 19.00 27.30 -20.68
C ASP A 117 18.56 28.46 -19.76
#